data_AF-A0A9X2E6J6-F1
#
_entry.id   AF-A0A9X2E6J6-F1
#
_cell.length_a   1.000
_cell.length_b   1.000
_cell.length_c   1.000
_cell.angle_alpha   90.00
_cell.angle_beta   90.00
_cell.angle_gamma   90.00
#
_symmetry.space_group_name_H-M   'P 1'
#
loop_
_entity.id
_entity.type
_entity.pdbx_description
1 polymer ?
#
loop_
_entity_poly.entity_id
_entity_poly.type
_entity_poly.pdbx_seq_one_letter_code
_entity_poly.pdbx_strand_id
1 'polypeptide(L)'
;MTGGTLVGILFTLVVTPVGIALAAKGGADIRYWVIVGHVTDRWTAALEILGGSVLLLLIAAFATFSPAATIVASLVWGVFPGILHILFPEDTFRLINDLPLIDNAMKVALHAWATNGFALISGFMLLGAGFVGVLRRK
;
A
#
# COMPACT_ATOMS: atom_id res chain seq x y z
N MET A 1 1.19 -20.37 20.73
CA MET A 1 1.25 -19.95 19.30
C MET A 1 0.72 -18.53 19.05
N THR A 2 0.14 -17.82 20.03
CA THR A 2 -0.58 -16.55 19.83
C THR A 2 0.30 -15.29 19.79
N GLY A 3 1.39 -15.22 20.57
CA GLY A 3 2.23 -14.02 20.65
C GLY A 3 2.92 -13.62 19.35
N GLY A 4 3.53 -14.59 18.65
CA GLY A 4 4.25 -14.34 17.39
C GLY A 4 3.34 -13.89 16.24
N THR A 5 2.11 -14.41 16.17
CA THR A 5 1.14 -14.01 15.15
C THR A 5 0.65 -12.58 15.37
N LEU A 6 0.40 -12.19 16.62
CA LEU A 6 -0.03 -10.82 16.95
C LEU A 6 1.05 -9.80 16.59
N VAL A 7 2.30 -10.06 16.95
CA VAL A 7 3.44 -9.21 16.58
C VAL A 7 3.57 -9.10 15.06
N GLY A 8 3.42 -10.23 14.35
CA GLY A 8 3.42 -10.24 12.89
C GLY A 8 2.31 -9.36 12.29
N ILE A 9 1.09 -9.44 12.83
CA ILE A 9 -0.05 -8.63 12.37
C ILE A 9 0.22 -7.13 12.59
N LEU A 10 0.69 -6.75 13.78
CA LEU A 10 1.00 -5.35 14.09
C LEU A 10 2.11 -4.82 13.17
N PHE A 11 3.15 -5.62 12.95
CA PHE A 11 4.24 -5.27 12.06
C PHE A 11 3.74 -5.03 10.63
N THR A 12 2.97 -5.96 10.06
CA THR A 12 2.49 -5.80 8.68
C THR A 12 1.49 -4.65 8.56
N LEU A 13 0.62 -4.45 9.56
CA LEU A 13 -0.33 -3.33 9.57
C LEU A 13 0.35 -1.96 9.61
N VAL A 14 1.53 -1.84 10.22
CA VAL A 14 2.29 -0.58 10.25
C VAL A 14 3.14 -0.40 9.00
N VAL A 15 3.78 -1.47 8.51
CA VAL A 15 4.73 -1.38 7.39
C VAL A 15 4.04 -1.28 6.03
N THR A 16 2.91 -1.97 5.82
CA THR A 16 2.16 -1.91 4.55
C THR A 16 1.75 -0.49 4.14
N PRO A 17 1.13 0.35 5.00
CA PRO A 17 0.75 1.70 4.59
C PRO A 17 1.97 2.59 4.32
N VAL A 18 3.12 2.34 4.96
CA VAL A 18 4.38 3.03 4.63
C VAL A 18 4.85 2.64 3.22
N GLY A 19 4.80 1.35 2.88
CA GLY A 19 5.12 0.88 1.53
C GLY A 19 4.20 1.49 0.47
N ILE A 20 2.90 1.56 0.75
CA ILE A 20 1.90 2.20 -0.12
C ILE A 20 2.20 3.70 -0.27
N ALA A 21 2.43 4.43 0.83
CA ALA A 21 2.67 5.86 0.80
C ALA A 21 3.89 6.22 -0.05
N LEU A 22 5.00 5.49 0.11
CA LEU A 22 6.21 5.68 -0.70
C LEU A 22 5.96 5.36 -2.18
N ALA A 23 5.33 4.23 -2.48
CA ALA A 23 5.03 3.85 -3.87
C ALA A 23 4.05 4.82 -4.55
N ALA A 24 3.04 5.28 -3.82
CA ALA A 24 2.06 6.25 -4.29
C ALA A 24 2.70 7.61 -4.55
N LYS A 25 3.49 8.13 -3.59
CA LYS A 25 4.15 9.42 -3.71
C LYS A 25 5.15 9.45 -4.86
N GLY A 26 6.06 8.47 -4.92
CA GLY A 26 7.03 8.41 -6.01
C GLY A 26 6.35 8.23 -7.38
N GLY A 27 5.25 7.46 -7.44
CA GLY A 27 4.44 7.32 -8.66
C GLY A 27 3.76 8.62 -9.10
N ALA A 28 3.26 9.42 -8.15
CA ALA A 28 2.69 10.73 -8.41
C ALA A 28 3.75 11.73 -8.87
N ASP A 29 4.91 11.75 -8.22
CA ASP A 29 6.02 12.67 -8.54
C ASP A 29 6.59 12.41 -9.94
N ILE A 30 6.73 11.14 -10.36
CA ILE A 30 7.12 10.81 -11.74
C ILE A 30 6.07 11.29 -12.75
N ARG A 31 4.78 11.12 -12.47
CA ARG A 31 3.71 11.60 -13.37
C ARG A 31 3.73 13.13 -13.50
N TYR A 32 3.86 13.84 -12.39
CA TYR A 32 3.97 15.30 -12.38
C TYR A 32 5.18 15.78 -13.18
N TRP A 33 6.33 15.10 -13.08
CA TRP A 33 7.51 15.39 -13.88
C TRP A 33 7.23 15.28 -15.39
N VAL A 34 6.60 14.19 -15.84
CA VAL A 34 6.27 13.98 -17.27
C VAL A 34 5.33 15.08 -17.80
N ILE A 35 4.38 15.52 -16.98
CA ILE A 35 3.31 16.44 -17.41
C ILE A 35 3.74 17.91 -17.34
N VAL A 36 4.44 18.31 -16.28
CA VAL A 36 4.69 19.73 -15.96
C VAL A 36 6.15 20.13 -16.20
N GLY A 37 7.06 19.18 -16.43
CA GLY A 37 8.48 19.46 -16.68
C GLY A 37 9.22 20.09 -15.49
N HIS A 38 8.59 20.16 -14.32
CA HIS A 38 9.15 20.75 -13.11
C HIS A 38 10.07 19.77 -12.36
N VAL A 39 11.07 20.35 -11.70
CA VAL A 39 12.21 19.74 -11.00
C VAL A 39 11.81 18.94 -9.74
N THR A 40 10.98 17.92 -9.86
CA THR A 40 11.02 16.83 -8.87
C THR A 40 12.26 16.01 -9.16
N ASP A 41 13.14 15.85 -8.18
CA ASP A 41 14.38 15.08 -8.36
C ASP A 41 13.99 13.64 -8.73
N ARG A 42 14.16 13.29 -10.01
CA ARG A 42 13.77 11.99 -10.58
C ARG A 42 14.34 10.84 -9.77
N TRP A 43 15.53 11.04 -9.19
CA TRP A 43 16.17 10.07 -8.32
C TRP A 43 15.39 9.84 -7.04
N THR A 44 14.91 10.90 -6.38
CA THR A 44 14.07 10.77 -5.18
C THR A 44 12.79 10.01 -5.49
N ALA A 45 12.07 10.39 -6.55
CA ALA A 45 10.83 9.70 -6.91
C ALA A 45 11.07 8.22 -7.27
N ALA A 46 12.16 7.90 -7.97
CA ALA A 46 12.55 6.53 -8.26
C ALA A 46 12.89 5.75 -6.98
N LEU A 47 13.60 6.37 -6.02
CA LEU A 47 13.90 5.75 -4.73
C LEU A 47 12.65 5.52 -3.88
N GLU A 48 11.68 6.41 -3.92
CA GLU A 48 10.39 6.23 -3.22
C GLU A 48 9.60 5.05 -3.82
N ILE A 49 9.53 4.93 -5.15
CA ILE A 49 8.90 3.77 -5.80
C ILE A 49 9.62 2.48 -5.45
N LEU A 50 10.96 2.46 -5.58
CA LEU A 50 11.76 1.27 -5.27
C LEU A 50 11.63 0.90 -3.79
N GLY A 51 11.73 1.86 -2.89
CA GLY A 51 11.57 1.66 -1.46
C GLY A 51 10.19 1.11 -1.11
N GLY A 52 9.12 1.74 -1.61
CA GLY A 52 7.75 1.28 -1.42
C GLY A 52 7.52 -0.13 -1.98
N SER A 53 8.00 -0.40 -3.18
CA SER A 53 7.89 -1.71 -3.84
C SER A 53 8.64 -2.81 -3.08
N VAL A 54 9.85 -2.52 -2.60
CA VAL A 54 10.64 -3.44 -1.79
C VAL A 54 9.93 -3.72 -0.46
N LEU A 55 9.38 -2.71 0.21
CA LEU A 55 8.61 -2.92 1.44
C LEU A 55 7.40 -3.81 1.19
N LEU A 56 6.62 -3.56 0.13
CA LEU A 56 5.47 -4.40 -0.21
C LEU A 56 5.89 -5.83 -0.57
N LEU A 57 7.02 -6.00 -1.29
CA LEU A 57 7.60 -7.30 -1.58
C LEU A 57 8.04 -8.03 -0.30
N LEU A 58 8.63 -7.33 0.66
CA LEU A 58 8.99 -7.89 1.96
C LEU A 58 7.75 -8.37 2.72
N ILE A 59 6.63 -7.63 2.66
CA ILE A 59 5.36 -8.06 3.27
C ILE A 59 4.78 -9.29 2.55
N ALA A 60 4.90 -9.36 1.23
CA ALA A 60 4.53 -10.54 0.47
C ALA A 60 5.38 -11.76 0.88
N ALA A 61 6.70 -11.58 0.98
CA ALA A 61 7.62 -12.62 1.43
C ALA A 61 7.37 -13.03 2.89
N PHE A 62 6.95 -12.08 3.73
CA PHE A 62 6.58 -12.31 5.13
C PHE A 62 5.40 -13.28 5.28
N ALA A 63 4.59 -13.49 4.22
CA ALA A 63 3.55 -14.51 4.19
C ALA A 63 4.08 -15.92 4.45
N THR A 64 5.36 -16.19 4.16
CA THR A 64 6.00 -17.48 4.49
C THR A 64 6.10 -17.70 6.00
N PHE A 65 6.26 -16.64 6.79
CA PHE A 65 6.43 -16.65 8.25
C PHE A 65 5.15 -16.32 9.02
N SER A 66 4.30 -15.45 8.50
CA SER A 66 2.99 -15.13 9.09
C SER A 66 1.94 -14.86 8.01
N PRO A 67 1.38 -15.92 7.39
CA PRO A 67 0.37 -15.79 6.34
C PRO A 67 -0.85 -14.97 6.79
N ALA A 68 -1.31 -15.20 8.02
CA ALA A 68 -2.44 -14.47 8.59
C ALA A 68 -2.15 -12.96 8.68
N ALA A 69 -0.93 -12.55 9.05
CA ALA A 69 -0.55 -11.15 9.10
C ALA A 69 -0.55 -10.47 7.72
N THR A 70 -0.07 -11.17 6.69
CA THR A 70 -0.10 -10.67 5.32
C THR A 70 -1.54 -10.56 4.80
N ILE A 71 -2.40 -11.54 5.10
CA ILE A 71 -3.84 -11.49 4.75
C ILE A 71 -4.50 -10.28 5.40
N VAL A 72 -4.32 -10.09 6.71
CA VAL A 72 -4.92 -8.96 7.43
C VAL A 72 -4.46 -7.62 6.85
N ALA A 73 -3.16 -7.44 6.63
CA ALA A 73 -2.63 -6.21 6.04
C ALA A 73 -3.16 -5.97 4.62
N SER A 74 -3.27 -7.03 3.79
CA SER A 74 -3.81 -6.93 2.44
C SER A 74 -5.28 -6.50 2.42
N LEU A 75 -6.07 -6.96 3.39
CA LEU A 75 -7.48 -6.61 3.49
C LEU A 75 -7.64 -5.16 3.95
N VAL A 76 -6.94 -4.79 5.03
CA VAL A 76 -7.07 -3.47 5.66
C VAL A 76 -6.56 -2.35 4.75
N TRP A 77 -5.44 -2.56 4.06
CA TRP A 77 -4.77 -1.49 3.30
C TRP A 77 -4.90 -1.59 1.79
N GLY A 78 -5.36 -2.73 1.25
CA GLY A 78 -5.48 -2.93 -0.19
C GLY A 78 -6.92 -3.22 -0.64
N VAL A 79 -7.43 -4.40 -0.28
CA VAL A 79 -8.72 -4.90 -0.80
C VAL A 79 -9.89 -4.04 -0.33
N PHE A 80 -10.04 -3.79 0.98
CA PHE A 80 -11.15 -2.99 1.47
C PHE A 80 -11.09 -1.54 0.98
N PRO A 81 -9.96 -0.81 1.07
CA PRO A 81 -9.88 0.54 0.52
C PRO A 81 -10.17 0.58 -0.99
N GLY A 82 -9.69 -0.41 -1.75
CA GLY A 82 -9.96 -0.52 -3.18
C GLY A 82 -11.44 -0.74 -3.50
N ILE A 83 -12.10 -1.66 -2.81
CA ILE A 83 -13.55 -1.91 -2.97
C ILE A 83 -14.36 -0.69 -2.53
N LEU A 84 -14.03 -0.09 -1.39
CA LEU A 84 -14.71 1.09 -0.87
C LEU A 84 -14.56 2.28 -1.84
N HIS A 85 -13.41 2.45 -2.48
CA HIS A 85 -13.23 3.47 -3.50
C HIS A 85 -14.15 3.25 -4.71
N ILE A 86 -14.33 2.00 -5.15
CA ILE A 86 -15.21 1.68 -6.29
C ILE A 86 -16.68 1.95 -5.94
N LEU A 87 -17.09 1.61 -4.71
CA LEU A 87 -18.49 1.73 -4.28
C LEU A 87 -18.85 3.15 -3.81
N PHE A 88 -17.91 3.85 -3.18
CA PHE A 88 -18.08 5.14 -2.52
C PHE A 88 -16.85 6.04 -2.77
N PRO A 89 -16.63 6.49 -4.02
CA PRO A 89 -15.43 7.24 -4.37
C PRO A 89 -15.32 8.57 -3.62
N GLU A 90 -16.43 9.30 -3.46
CA GLU A 90 -16.46 10.60 -2.77
C GLU A 90 -16.13 10.47 -1.29
N ASP A 91 -16.70 9.47 -0.61
CA ASP A 91 -16.42 9.20 0.80
C ASP A 91 -14.97 8.77 1.02
N THR A 92 -14.43 7.95 0.11
CA THR A 92 -13.03 7.53 0.18
C THR A 92 -12.08 8.72 0.04
N PHE A 93 -12.38 9.65 -0.87
CA PHE A 93 -11.59 10.88 -1.01
C PHE A 93 -11.71 11.80 0.19
N ARG A 94 -12.91 11.93 0.77
CA ARG A 94 -13.13 12.66 2.02
C ARG A 94 -12.30 12.06 3.16
N LEU A 95 -12.32 10.73 3.33
CA LEU A 95 -11.51 10.03 4.33
C LEU A 95 -10.02 10.31 4.15
N ILE A 96 -9.51 10.28 2.92
CA ILE A 96 -8.10 10.61 2.62
C ILE A 96 -7.82 12.09 2.95
N ASN A 97 -8.74 12.99 2.67
CA ASN A 97 -8.59 14.42 2.97
C ASN A 97 -8.60 14.71 4.48
N ASP A 98 -9.35 13.92 5.25
CA ASP A 98 -9.47 14.05 6.70
C ASP A 98 -8.30 13.41 7.46
N LEU A 99 -7.40 12.68 6.79
CA LEU A 99 -6.23 12.08 7.42
C LEU A 99 -5.35 13.17 8.07
N PRO A 100 -5.15 13.11 9.40
CA PRO A 100 -4.22 14.00 10.07
C PRO A 100 -2.78 13.56 9.74
N LEU A 101 -1.82 14.47 9.87
CA LEU A 101 -0.38 14.19 9.78
C LEU A 101 0.16 13.85 8.37
N ILE A 102 -0.65 13.95 7.31
CA ILE A 102 -0.17 13.86 5.92
C ILE A 102 -0.36 15.19 5.18
N ASP A 103 0.62 15.53 4.35
CA ASP A 103 0.61 16.76 3.55
C ASP A 103 -0.31 16.64 2.32
N ASN A 104 -0.58 17.77 1.67
CA ASN A 104 -1.46 17.77 0.50
C ASN A 104 -0.90 16.96 -0.68
N ALA A 105 0.43 16.91 -0.83
CA ALA A 105 1.08 16.11 -1.87
C ALA A 105 0.79 14.61 -1.69
N MET A 106 0.93 14.09 -0.46
CA MET A 106 0.60 12.71 -0.14
C MET A 106 -0.89 12.43 -0.33
N LYS A 107 -1.79 13.36 0.03
CA LYS A 107 -3.23 13.20 -0.21
C LYS A 107 -3.55 13.02 -1.69
N VAL A 108 -2.98 13.86 -2.54
CA VAL A 108 -3.11 13.76 -4.01
C VAL A 108 -2.53 12.43 -4.52
N ALA A 109 -1.38 12.02 -4.00
CA ALA A 109 -0.76 10.75 -4.37
C ALA A 109 -1.64 9.54 -3.98
N LEU A 110 -2.26 9.55 -2.79
CA LEU A 110 -3.17 8.51 -2.33
C LEU A 110 -4.49 8.50 -3.11
N HIS A 111 -5.04 9.67 -3.47
CA HIS A 111 -6.17 9.75 -4.39
C HIS A 111 -5.83 9.10 -5.72
N ALA A 112 -4.70 9.47 -6.32
CA ALA A 112 -4.24 8.84 -7.55
C ALA A 112 -4.05 7.32 -7.37
N TRP A 113 -3.44 6.88 -6.28
CA TRP A 113 -3.25 5.46 -5.98
C TRP A 113 -4.57 4.68 -5.98
N ALA A 114 -5.61 5.22 -5.34
CA ALA A 114 -6.95 4.64 -5.32
C ALA A 114 -7.60 4.67 -6.71
N THR A 115 -7.58 5.81 -7.39
CA THR A 115 -8.21 6.00 -8.71
C THR A 115 -7.59 5.11 -9.79
N ASN A 116 -6.28 4.88 -9.74
CA ASN A 116 -5.61 3.96 -10.67
C ASN A 116 -5.81 2.48 -10.31
N GLY A 117 -6.55 2.17 -9.24
CA GLY A 117 -6.80 0.80 -8.79
C GLY A 117 -5.61 0.10 -8.13
N PHE A 118 -4.52 0.81 -7.83
CA PHE A 118 -3.32 0.21 -7.26
C PHE A 118 -3.55 -0.36 -5.85
N ALA A 119 -4.47 0.23 -5.07
CA ALA A 119 -4.90 -0.34 -3.80
C ALA A 119 -5.45 -1.77 -3.97
N LEU A 120 -6.32 -1.98 -4.96
CA LEU A 120 -6.93 -3.27 -5.23
C LEU A 120 -5.89 -4.27 -5.78
N ILE A 121 -5.06 -3.85 -6.75
CA ILE A 121 -4.02 -4.69 -7.36
C ILE A 121 -3.03 -5.18 -6.30
N SER A 122 -2.43 -4.25 -5.55
CA SER A 122 -1.47 -4.59 -4.49
C SER A 122 -2.13 -5.40 -3.37
N GLY A 123 -3.38 -5.07 -3.00
CA GLY A 123 -4.19 -5.83 -2.05
C GLY A 123 -4.35 -7.28 -2.46
N PHE A 124 -4.81 -7.57 -3.68
CA PHE A 124 -4.97 -8.95 -4.14
C PHE A 124 -3.65 -9.68 -4.32
N MET A 125 -2.57 -9.01 -4.73
CA MET A 125 -1.24 -9.60 -4.79
C MET A 125 -0.77 -10.06 -3.40
N LEU A 126 -0.90 -9.21 -2.38
CA LEU A 126 -0.56 -9.56 -1.00
C LEU A 126 -1.48 -10.64 -0.43
N LEU A 127 -2.78 -10.56 -0.71
CA LEU A 127 -3.75 -11.56 -0.29
C LEU A 127 -3.41 -12.94 -0.87
N GLY A 128 -3.07 -13.00 -2.17
CA GLY A 128 -2.61 -14.21 -2.83
C GLY A 128 -1.34 -14.78 -2.20
N ALA A 129 -0.35 -13.93 -1.90
CA ALA A 129 0.86 -14.36 -1.18
C ALA A 129 0.51 -14.95 0.20
N GLY A 130 -0.41 -14.32 0.93
CA GLY A 130 -0.97 -14.80 2.18
C GLY A 130 -1.59 -16.21 2.04
N PHE A 131 -2.47 -16.41 1.06
CA PHE A 131 -3.10 -17.72 0.84
C PHE A 131 -2.09 -18.81 0.46
N VAL A 132 -1.13 -18.51 -0.41
CA VAL A 132 -0.05 -19.45 -0.74
C VAL A 132 0.75 -19.81 0.52
N GLY A 133 1.02 -18.83 1.39
CA GLY A 133 1.68 -19.06 2.68
C GLY A 133 0.89 -19.98 3.61
N VAL A 134 -0.44 -19.87 3.65
CA VAL A 134 -1.31 -20.81 4.39
C VAL A 134 -1.25 -22.20 3.78
N LEU A 135 -1.35 -22.30 2.45
CA LEU A 135 -1.42 -23.58 1.75
C LEU A 135 -0.12 -24.37 1.87
N ARG A 136 1.05 -23.71 1.84
CA ARG A 136 2.37 -24.36 2.02
C ARG A 136 2.60 -24.93 3.42
N ARG A 137 1.79 -24.57 4.40
CA ARG A 137 1.90 -25.05 5.79
C ARG A 137 1.00 -26.24 6.08
N LYS A 138 0.11 -26.57 5.16
CA LYS A 138 -0.72 -27.78 5.18
C LYS A 138 -0.02 -28.86 4.37
#